data_AF-A0A4U7CZL9-F1
#
_entry.id   AF-A0A4U7CZL9-F1
#
_cell.length_a   1.000
_cell.length_b   1.000
_cell.length_c   1.000
_cell.angle_alpha   90.00
_cell.angle_beta   90.00
_cell.angle_gamma   90.00
#
_symmetry.space_group_name_H-M   'P 1'
#
loop_
_entity.id
_entity.type
_entity.pdbx_description
1 polymer ?
#
loop_
_entity_poly.entity_id
_entity_poly.type
_entity_poly.pdbx_seq_one_letter_code
_entity_poly.pdbx_strand_id
1 'polypeptide(L)'
;MVAAPRPRNRRGEPIDPVPFLVTTGLAFTLVFSFGPLYGLAYGLSLPLALAASAVGFAAVALVAHRRLVRSAPPVDAGPLPSGQRFERLLYAGVGLGVAFLALTLPLL
;
A
#
# COMPACT_ATOMS: atom_id res chain seq x y z
N MET A 1 -29.55 -7.00 14.28
CA MET A 1 -28.11 -6.95 13.94
C MET A 1 -27.89 -5.77 13.00
N VAL A 2 -27.29 -4.67 13.48
CA VAL A 2 -26.95 -3.53 12.62
C VAL A 2 -25.73 -3.93 11.80
N ALA A 3 -25.90 -4.12 10.49
CA ALA A 3 -24.77 -4.39 9.61
C ALA A 3 -23.84 -3.17 9.63
N ALA A 4 -22.55 -3.38 9.93
CA ALA A 4 -21.55 -2.32 9.86
C ALA A 4 -21.57 -1.67 8.46
N PRO A 5 -21.42 -0.34 8.35
CA PRO A 5 -21.39 0.33 7.06
C PRO A 5 -20.28 -0.30 6.19
N ARG A 6 -20.67 -1.02 5.13
CA ARG A 6 -19.70 -1.54 4.16
C ARG A 6 -19.29 -0.40 3.25
N PRO A 7 -17.98 -0.19 3.01
CA PRO A 7 -17.56 0.75 2.00
C PRO A 7 -18.16 0.33 0.65
N ARG A 8 -18.39 1.33 -0.19
CA ARG A 8 -18.96 1.14 -1.53
C ARG A 8 -17.93 1.56 -2.57
N ASN A 9 -17.81 0.80 -3.64
CA ASN A 9 -16.97 1.17 -4.77
C ASN A 9 -17.57 2.37 -5.53
N ARG A 10 -16.88 2.85 -6.58
CA ARG A 10 -17.40 3.97 -7.41
C ARG A 10 -18.74 3.65 -8.09
N ARG A 11 -19.10 2.37 -8.21
CA ARG A 11 -20.35 1.87 -8.82
C ARG A 11 -21.47 1.72 -7.78
N GLY A 12 -21.20 2.01 -6.51
CA GLY A 12 -22.17 1.87 -5.42
C GLY A 12 -22.31 0.46 -4.86
N GLU A 13 -21.51 -0.49 -5.32
CA GLU A 13 -21.54 -1.89 -4.87
C GLU A 13 -20.77 -2.05 -3.55
N PRO A 14 -21.25 -2.88 -2.62
CA PRO A 14 -20.55 -3.16 -1.37
C PRO A 14 -19.25 -3.92 -1.62
N ILE A 15 -18.19 -3.51 -0.93
CA ILE A 15 -16.87 -4.14 -1.00
C ILE A 15 -16.43 -4.64 0.37
N ASP A 16 -15.48 -5.57 0.39
CA ASP A 16 -14.78 -5.98 1.60
C ASP A 16 -13.71 -4.93 1.98
N PRO A 17 -13.80 -4.29 3.17
CA PRO A 17 -12.80 -3.33 3.63
C PRO A 17 -11.47 -3.96 4.08
N VAL A 18 -11.45 -5.24 4.42
CA VAL A 18 -10.30 -5.88 5.11
C VAL A 18 -9.02 -5.80 4.28
N PRO A 19 -9.01 -6.11 2.96
CA PRO A 19 -7.79 -5.99 2.16
C PRO A 19 -7.21 -4.58 2.16
N PHE A 20 -8.07 -3.55 2.09
CA PHE A 20 -7.61 -2.16 2.13
C PHE A 20 -7.00 -1.81 3.48
N LEU A 21 -7.66 -2.19 4.58
CA LEU A 21 -7.18 -1.92 5.94
C LEU A 21 -5.84 -2.61 6.21
N VAL A 22 -5.73 -3.90 5.89
CA VAL A 22 -4.50 -4.68 6.09
C VAL A 22 -3.36 -4.12 5.24
N THR A 23 -3.62 -3.85 3.95
CA THR A 23 -2.59 -3.32 3.04
C THR A 23 -2.08 -1.95 3.49
N THR A 24 -3.00 -1.06 3.86
CA THR A 24 -2.66 0.30 4.28
C THR A 24 -1.98 0.31 5.64
N GLY A 25 -2.44 -0.52 6.59
CA GLY A 25 -1.79 -0.68 7.89
C GLY A 25 -0.37 -1.22 7.77
N LEU A 26 -0.17 -2.26 6.95
CA LEU A 26 1.16 -2.81 6.69
C LEU A 26 2.09 -1.79 6.03
N ALA A 27 1.57 -1.04 5.04
CA ALA A 27 2.32 0.03 4.40
C ALA A 27 2.72 1.13 5.40
N PHE A 28 1.81 1.53 6.28
CA PHE A 28 2.10 2.51 7.33
C PHE A 28 3.24 2.01 8.24
N THR A 29 3.12 0.79 8.76
CA THR A 29 4.14 0.18 9.63
C THR A 29 5.49 0.14 8.93
N LEU A 30 5.57 -0.41 7.72
CA LEU A 30 6.84 -0.52 7.01
C LEU A 30 7.46 0.85 6.70
N VAL A 31 6.67 1.78 6.15
CA VAL A 31 7.18 3.08 5.74
C VAL A 31 7.63 3.91 6.93
N PHE A 32 6.92 3.90 8.06
CA PHE A 32 7.35 4.65 9.25
C PHE A 32 8.39 3.93 10.10
N SER A 33 8.49 2.60 10.04
CA SER A 33 9.59 1.88 10.69
C SER A 33 10.92 2.10 9.98
N PHE A 34 10.93 2.04 8.64
CA PHE A 34 12.18 2.11 7.87
C PHE A 34 12.46 3.49 7.27
N GLY A 35 11.44 4.20 6.79
CA GLY A 35 11.60 5.47 6.07
C GLY A 35 12.38 6.53 6.84
N PRO A 36 12.04 6.83 8.12
CA PRO A 36 12.80 7.78 8.91
C PRO A 36 14.23 7.32 9.19
N LEU A 37 14.43 6.02 9.48
CA LEU A 37 15.76 5.47 9.74
C LEU A 37 16.69 5.65 8.55
N TYR A 38 16.25 5.26 7.36
CA TYR A 38 17.05 5.44 6.15
C TYR A 38 17.17 6.90 5.76
N GLY A 39 16.12 7.71 5.94
CA GLY A 39 16.20 9.14 5.67
C GLY A 39 17.27 9.84 6.52
N LEU A 40 17.37 9.50 7.81
CA LEU A 40 18.44 9.97 8.67
C LEU A 40 19.82 9.47 8.21
N ALA A 41 19.93 8.21 7.77
CA ALA A 41 21.17 7.66 7.20
C ALA A 41 21.62 8.40 5.93
N TYR A 42 20.67 8.91 5.15
CA TYR A 42 20.91 9.80 4.00
C TYR A 42 21.21 11.26 4.37
N GLY A 43 21.28 11.59 5.67
CA GLY A 43 21.55 12.94 6.14
C GLY A 43 20.34 13.87 6.13
N LEU A 44 19.12 13.36 5.92
CA LEU A 44 17.91 14.16 6.10
C LEU A 44 17.73 14.51 7.58
N SER A 45 17.16 15.68 7.86
CA SER A 45 16.71 16.00 9.21
C SER A 45 15.50 15.14 9.59
N LEU A 46 15.29 14.88 10.88
CA LEU A 46 14.16 14.07 11.36
C LEU A 46 12.79 14.56 10.83
N PRO A 47 12.46 15.87 10.84
CA PRO A 47 11.19 16.34 10.29
C PRO A 47 11.04 16.03 8.80
N LEU A 48 12.13 16.15 8.03
CA LEU A 48 12.12 15.91 6.60
C LEU A 48 12.02 14.40 6.29
N ALA A 49 12.68 13.55 7.07
CA ALA A 49 12.59 12.11 6.95
C ALA A 49 11.18 11.59 7.27
N LEU A 50 10.53 12.15 8.31
CA LEU A 50 9.13 11.87 8.63
C LEU A 50 8.17 12.37 7.54
N ALA A 51 8.38 13.58 7.02
CA ALA A 51 7.56 14.13 5.95
C ALA A 51 7.68 13.29 4.65
N ALA A 52 8.88 12.91 4.26
CA ALA A 52 9.11 12.04 3.11
C ALA A 52 8.44 10.66 3.29
N SER A 53 8.53 10.09 4.50
CA SER A 53 7.85 8.84 4.84
C SER A 53 6.33 8.99 4.75
N ALA A 54 5.77 10.09 5.26
CA ALA A 54 4.34 10.37 5.17
C ALA A 54 3.86 10.50 3.72
N VAL A 55 4.65 11.17 2.86
CA VAL A 55 4.36 11.28 1.42
C VAL A 55 4.42 9.91 0.74
N GLY A 56 5.44 9.11 1.02
CA GLY A 56 5.54 7.74 0.52
C GLY A 56 4.36 6.88 0.93
N PHE A 57 3.97 6.93 2.20
CA PHE A 57 2.79 6.25 2.72
C PHE A 57 1.51 6.73 2.03
N ALA A 58 1.30 8.03 1.88
CA ALA A 58 0.12 8.59 1.23
C ALA A 58 -0.01 8.13 -0.23
N ALA A 59 1.11 8.01 -0.96
CA ALA A 59 1.12 7.48 -2.31
C ALA A 59 0.67 6.00 -2.34
N VAL A 60 1.21 5.17 -1.45
CA VAL A 60 0.82 3.75 -1.33
C VAL A 60 -0.65 3.62 -0.93
N ALA A 61 -1.11 4.39 0.05
CA ALA A 61 -2.50 4.40 0.50
C ALA A 61 -3.46 4.84 -0.63
N LEU A 62 -3.07 5.82 -1.44
CA LEU A 62 -3.86 6.27 -2.59
C LEU A 62 -3.98 5.16 -3.65
N VAL A 63 -2.89 4.45 -3.94
CA VAL A 63 -2.90 3.31 -4.87
C VAL A 63 -3.76 2.18 -4.32
N ALA A 64 -3.62 1.84 -3.04
CA ALA A 64 -4.44 0.85 -2.35
C ALA A 64 -5.93 1.23 -2.41
N HIS A 65 -6.26 2.49 -2.14
CA HIS A 65 -7.63 2.99 -2.24
C HIS A 65 -8.17 2.88 -3.67
N ARG A 66 -7.39 3.28 -4.67
CA ARG A 66 -7.82 3.17 -6.08
C ARG A 66 -8.09 1.71 -6.47
N ARG A 67 -7.23 0.77 -6.05
CA ARG A 67 -7.32 -0.65 -6.42
C ARG A 67 -8.37 -1.42 -5.62
N LEU A 68 -8.35 -1.28 -4.30
CA LEU A 68 -9.09 -2.11 -3.34
C LEU A 68 -10.41 -1.48 -2.90
N VAL A 69 -10.61 -0.19 -3.15
CA VAL A 69 -11.87 0.50 -2.85
C VAL A 69 -12.56 0.97 -4.12
N ARG A 70 -11.90 1.84 -4.89
CA ARG A 70 -12.54 2.52 -6.02
C ARG A 70 -12.82 1.61 -7.21
N SER A 71 -11.89 0.72 -7.54
CA SER A 71 -11.94 -0.21 -8.68
C SER A 71 -12.13 -1.66 -8.26
N ALA A 72 -12.47 -1.91 -7.00
CA ALA A 72 -12.68 -3.27 -6.51
C ALA A 72 -13.91 -3.90 -7.19
N PRO A 73 -13.79 -5.15 -7.67
CA PRO A 73 -14.93 -5.96 -8.08
C PRO A 73 -15.93 -6.10 -6.92
N PRO A 74 -17.22 -6.29 -7.21
CA PRO A 74 -18.21 -6.57 -6.17
C PRO A 74 -17.83 -7.83 -5.38
N VAL A 75 -18.28 -7.93 -4.12
CA VAL A 75 -17.97 -9.06 -3.22
C VAL A 75 -18.31 -10.42 -3.84
N ASP A 76 -19.31 -10.48 -4.70
CA ASP A 76 -19.77 -11.72 -5.36
C ASP A 76 -19.09 -11.97 -6.72
N ALA A 77 -18.15 -11.11 -7.13
CA ALA A 77 -17.33 -11.36 -8.30
C ALA A 77 -16.41 -12.55 -7.99
N GLY A 78 -16.68 -13.68 -8.62
CA GLY A 78 -15.94 -14.92 -8.43
C GLY A 78 -14.41 -14.78 -8.59
N PRO A 79 -13.65 -15.86 -8.34
CA PRO A 79 -12.20 -15.81 -8.23
C PRO A 79 -11.54 -15.20 -9.48
N LEU A 80 -10.65 -14.23 -9.29
CA LEU A 80 -9.84 -13.64 -10.38
C LEU A 80 -9.07 -14.73 -11.15
N PRO A 81 -8.92 -14.62 -12.49
CA PRO A 81 -8.07 -15.52 -13.26
C PRO A 81 -6.67 -15.62 -12.66
N SER A 82 -6.13 -16.83 -12.53
CA SER A 82 -4.86 -17.12 -11.82
C SER A 82 -3.67 -16.36 -12.39
N GLY A 83 -3.58 -16.22 -13.72
CA GLY A 83 -2.49 -15.49 -14.39
C GLY A 83 -2.37 -14.03 -13.97
N GLN A 84 -3.50 -13.33 -13.82
CA GLN A 84 -3.51 -11.91 -13.43
C GLN A 84 -3.05 -11.68 -11.98
N ARG A 85 -3.19 -12.69 -11.10
CA ARG A 85 -2.74 -12.60 -9.71
C ARG A 85 -1.22 -12.69 -9.62
N PHE A 86 -0.63 -13.61 -10.36
CA PHE A 86 0.82 -13.82 -10.36
C PHE A 86 1.57 -12.58 -10.88
N GLU A 87 1.10 -12.02 -11.99
CA GLU A 87 1.69 -10.83 -12.58
C GLU A 87 1.69 -9.62 -11.62
N ARG A 88 0.59 -9.40 -10.91
CA ARG A 88 0.49 -8.34 -9.88
C ARG A 88 1.43 -8.60 -8.71
N LEU A 89 1.58 -9.85 -8.28
CA LEU A 89 2.48 -10.21 -7.21
C LEU A 89 3.95 -10.01 -7.64
N LEU A 90 4.28 -10.35 -8.88
CA LEU A 90 5.60 -10.14 -9.45
C LEU A 90 5.93 -8.64 -9.52
N TYR A 91 5.02 -7.79 -10.02
CA TYR A 91 5.24 -6.35 -10.04
C TYR A 91 5.36 -5.74 -8.63
N ALA A 92 4.55 -6.23 -7.68
CA ALA A 92 4.68 -5.81 -6.28
C ALA A 92 6.03 -6.22 -5.68
N GLY A 93 6.48 -7.45 -5.94
CA GLY A 93 7.78 -7.96 -5.50
C GLY A 93 8.95 -7.20 -6.11
N VAL A 94 8.92 -6.91 -7.42
CA VAL A 94 9.93 -6.09 -8.09
C VAL A 94 9.94 -4.67 -7.53
N GLY A 95 8.78 -4.04 -7.37
CA GLY A 95 8.68 -2.70 -6.77
C GLY A 95 9.24 -2.66 -5.35
N LEU A 96 8.96 -3.67 -4.54
CA LEU A 96 9.51 -3.81 -3.20
C LEU A 96 11.04 -4.03 -3.22
N GLY A 97 11.54 -4.86 -4.15
CA GLY A 97 12.97 -5.08 -4.35
C GLY A 97 13.72 -3.82 -4.75
N VAL A 98 13.17 -3.03 -5.68
CA VAL A 98 13.72 -1.72 -6.07
C VAL A 98 13.70 -0.75 -4.88
N ALA A 99 12.63 -0.74 -4.09
CA ALA A 99 12.58 0.07 -2.88
C ALA A 99 13.67 -0.32 -1.89
N PHE A 100 13.88 -1.62 -1.63
CA PHE A 100 14.98 -2.07 -0.77
C PHE A 100 16.35 -1.73 -1.33
N LEU A 101 16.55 -1.87 -2.64
CA LEU A 101 17.81 -1.46 -3.28
C LEU A 101 18.09 0.03 -3.07
N ALA A 102 17.07 0.87 -3.25
CA ALA A 102 17.15 2.30 -2.98
C ALA A 102 17.43 2.59 -1.50
N LEU A 103 16.99 1.73 -0.56
CA LEU A 103 17.34 1.87 0.85
C LEU A 103 18.78 1.41 1.16
N THR A 104 19.36 0.51 0.36
CA THR A 104 20.76 0.04 0.56
C THR A 104 21.84 0.95 0.00
N LEU A 105 21.48 1.93 -0.83
CA LEU A 105 22.41 2.90 -1.40
C LEU A 105 23.26 3.73 -0.41
N PRO A 106 22.84 4.05 0.84
CA PRO A 106 23.69 4.76 1.79
C PRO A 106 24.67 3.83 2.53
N LEU A 107 24.57 2.51 2.32
CA LEU A 107 25.50 1.52 2.88
C LEU A 107 26.67 1.19 1.94
N LEU A 108 26.65 1.72 0.71
CA LEU A 108 27.72 1.61 -0.29
C LEU A 108 28.60 2.86 -0.26
#